data_AF-A0AAJ2NTF8-F1
#
_entry.id   AF-A0AAJ2NTF8-F1
#
_cell.length_a   1.000
_cell.length_b   1.000
_cell.length_c   1.000
_cell.angle_alpha   90.00
_cell.angle_beta   90.00
_cell.angle_gamma   90.00
#
_symmetry.space_group_name_H-M   'P 1'
#
loop_
_entity.id
_entity.type
_entity.pdbx_description
1 polymer ?
#
loop_
_entity_poly.entity_id
_entity_poly.type
_entity_poly.pdbx_seq_one_letter_code
_entity_poly.pdbx_strand_id
1 'polypeptide(L)'
;VEDWQAVRTSFVSFDLWRNQYTSMKMTKAKFAGCLSCGEERTYPYLDHKNMTKTTVLCGRDTVQIRPSTAAEISLERLAGQ
;
A
#
# COMPACT_ATOMS: atom_id res chain seq x y z
N VAL A 1 -13.35 -20.95 19.39
CA VAL A 1 -12.02 -21.17 19.99
C VAL A 1 -11.01 -20.89 18.90
N GLU A 2 -10.10 -19.96 19.10
CA GLU A 2 -9.12 -19.58 18.09
C GLU A 2 -7.87 -20.45 18.25
N ASP A 3 -7.54 -21.24 17.22
CA ASP A 3 -6.33 -22.09 17.18
C ASP A 3 -5.12 -21.27 16.72
N TRP A 4 -4.60 -20.47 17.64
CA TRP A 4 -3.43 -19.63 17.39
C TRP A 4 -2.15 -20.44 17.14
N GLN A 5 -2.11 -21.74 17.47
CA GLN A 5 -0.95 -22.60 17.21
C GLN A 5 -0.86 -23.02 15.74
N ALA A 6 -2.00 -23.07 15.04
CA ALA A 6 -2.04 -23.34 13.60
C ALA A 6 -1.62 -22.12 12.75
N VAL A 7 -1.56 -20.91 13.32
CA VAL A 7 -1.24 -19.69 12.58
C VAL A 7 0.26 -19.64 12.28
N ARG A 8 0.58 -19.61 10.99
CA ARG A 8 1.94 -19.40 10.52
C ARG A 8 2.39 -17.95 10.75
N THR A 9 3.52 -17.77 11.44
CA THR A 9 4.08 -16.45 11.79
C THR A 9 5.04 -15.87 10.74
N SER A 10 5.34 -16.62 9.68
CA SER A 10 6.16 -16.15 8.56
C SER A 10 5.28 -15.58 7.44
N PHE A 11 5.78 -14.54 6.79
CA PHE A 11 5.18 -14.05 5.56
C PHE A 11 5.57 -14.96 4.40
N VAL A 12 4.58 -15.40 3.64
CA VAL A 12 4.74 -16.29 2.50
C VAL A 12 4.28 -15.57 1.25
N SER A 13 5.14 -15.58 0.23
CA SER A 13 4.82 -15.12 -1.11
C SER A 13 4.96 -16.28 -2.09
N PHE A 14 4.01 -16.39 -3.02
CA PHE A 14 4.02 -17.39 -4.08
C PHE A 14 3.71 -16.72 -5.42
N ASP A 15 4.65 -16.78 -6.34
CA ASP A 15 4.48 -16.36 -7.74
C ASP A 15 4.08 -17.60 -8.55
N LEU A 16 2.80 -17.67 -8.92
CA LEU A 16 2.22 -18.75 -9.70
C LEU A 16 2.83 -18.89 -11.10
N TRP A 17 3.20 -17.78 -11.73
CA TRP A 17 3.68 -17.76 -13.12
C TRP A 17 5.10 -18.24 -13.25
N ARG A 18 5.94 -17.90 -12.27
CA ARG A 18 7.31 -18.40 -12.19
C ARG A 18 7.44 -19.65 -11.34
N ASN A 19 6.34 -20.12 -10.75
CA ASN A 19 6.31 -21.18 -9.76
C ASN A 19 7.36 -20.97 -8.64
N GLN A 20 7.44 -19.74 -8.12
CA GLN A 20 8.41 -19.36 -7.10
C GLN A 20 7.75 -19.22 -5.74
N TYR A 21 8.41 -19.76 -4.72
CA TYR A 21 7.96 -19.71 -3.34
C TYR A 21 9.02 -19.05 -2.44
N THR A 22 8.60 -18.06 -1.67
CA THR A 22 9.47 -17.37 -0.70
C THR A 22 8.79 -17.28 0.65
N SER A 23 9.53 -17.57 1.72
CA SER A 23 9.06 -17.45 3.09
C SER A 23 10.07 -16.65 3.91
N MET A 24 9.60 -15.60 4.58
CA MET A 24 10.46 -14.72 5.37
C MET A 24 9.88 -14.42 6.76
N LYS A 25 10.76 -14.34 7.76
CA LYS A 25 10.39 -13.94 9.12
C LYS A 25 10.19 -12.43 9.17
N MET A 26 9.03 -11.98 9.65
CA MET A 26 8.70 -10.55 9.76
C MET A 26 9.06 -9.93 11.11
N THR A 27 9.69 -10.69 12.01
CA THR A 27 9.98 -10.24 13.39
C THR A 27 10.79 -8.95 13.48
N LYS A 28 11.64 -8.67 12.49
CA LYS A 28 12.43 -7.43 12.40
C LYS A 28 11.88 -6.39 11.41
N ALA A 29 10.80 -6.72 10.69
CA ALA A 29 10.19 -5.80 9.73
C ALA A 29 9.36 -4.70 10.43
N LYS A 30 8.90 -4.96 11.67
CA LYS A 30 8.17 -3.98 12.46
C LYS A 30 9.13 -2.92 13.00
N PHE A 31 8.87 -1.68 12.65
CA PHE A 31 9.56 -0.51 13.17
C PHE A 31 8.62 0.28 14.10
N ALA A 32 9.12 0.72 15.26
CA ALA A 32 8.30 1.40 16.28
C ALA A 32 7.66 2.70 15.78
N GLY A 33 8.36 3.45 14.91
CA GLY A 33 7.83 4.67 14.29
C GLY A 33 7.00 4.45 13.02
N CYS A 34 6.57 3.22 12.71
CA CYS A 34 5.72 2.98 11.55
C CYS A 34 4.32 3.59 11.78
N LEU A 35 3.89 4.47 10.88
CA LEU A 35 2.60 5.17 10.98
C LEU A 35 1.37 4.24 10.89
N SER A 36 1.57 2.98 10.48
CA SER A 36 0.49 1.99 10.30
C SER A 36 0.54 0.83 11.31
N CYS A 37 1.72 0.40 11.75
CA CYS A 37 1.86 -0.75 12.64
C CYS A 37 2.76 -0.51 13.87
N GLY A 38 3.25 0.72 14.03
CA GLY A 38 4.10 1.15 15.15
C GLY A 38 3.33 1.27 16.47
N GLU A 39 3.95 1.97 17.41
CA GLU A 39 3.35 2.27 18.72
C GLU A 39 2.27 3.35 18.58
N GLU A 40 2.63 4.47 17.95
CA GLU A 40 1.73 5.59 17.67
C GLU A 40 1.18 5.51 16.23
N ARG A 41 0.00 4.90 16.08
CA ARG A 41 -0.61 4.62 14.77
C ARG A 41 -1.53 5.76 14.37
N THR A 42 -1.18 6.47 13.29
CA THR A 42 -1.96 7.61 12.78
C THR A 42 -2.65 7.33 11.45
N TYR A 43 -2.25 6.26 10.74
CA TYR A 43 -2.82 5.85 9.46
C TYR A 43 -3.06 7.02 8.48
N PRO A 44 -2.04 7.81 8.16
CA PRO A 44 -2.21 9.10 7.49
C PRO A 44 -2.95 8.98 6.16
N TYR A 45 -2.78 7.88 5.43
CA TYR A 45 -3.41 7.64 4.13
C TYR A 45 -4.87 7.15 4.19
N LEU A 46 -5.39 6.87 5.39
CA LEU A 46 -6.83 6.65 5.58
C LEU A 46 -7.58 7.97 5.82
N ASP A 47 -6.87 9.07 6.12
CA ASP A 47 -7.48 10.40 6.14
C ASP A 47 -7.84 10.81 4.71
N HIS A 48 -9.12 11.14 4.50
CA HIS A 48 -9.67 11.57 3.22
C HIS A 48 -8.97 12.82 2.63
N LYS A 49 -8.26 13.61 3.44
CA LYS A 49 -7.42 14.72 2.97
C LYS A 49 -6.14 14.23 2.26
N ASN A 50 -5.61 13.09 2.67
CA ASN A 50 -4.33 12.54 2.18
C ASN A 50 -4.50 11.51 1.06
N MET A 51 -5.73 11.05 0.81
CA MET A 51 -6.03 10.15 -0.30
C MET A 51 -5.99 10.88 -1.65
N THR A 52 -5.30 10.30 -2.62
CA THR A 52 -5.43 10.70 -4.03
C THR A 52 -6.86 10.43 -4.48
N LYS A 53 -7.51 11.47 -5.03
CA LYS A 53 -8.89 11.36 -5.52
C LYS A 53 -8.89 11.32 -7.03
N THR A 54 -9.56 10.31 -7.57
CA THR A 54 -9.91 10.23 -8.98
C THR A 54 -11.40 10.51 -9.11
N THR A 55 -11.77 11.30 -10.11
CA THR A 55 -13.17 11.52 -10.48
C THR A 55 -13.34 11.15 -11.94
N VAL A 56 -14.45 10.50 -12.27
CA VAL A 56 -14.82 10.23 -13.65
C VAL A 56 -15.35 11.53 -14.22
N LEU A 57 -14.60 12.12 -15.15
CA LEU A 57 -15.09 13.25 -15.93
C LEU A 57 -15.86 12.72 -17.13
N CYS A 58 -16.89 13.45 -17.57
CA CYS A 58 -17.71 13.09 -18.74
C CYS A 58 -16.99 13.25 -20.09
N GLY A 59 -15.65 13.26 -20.09
CA GLY A 59 -14.80 13.18 -21.29
C GLY A 59 -14.47 11.72 -21.56
N ARG A 60 -14.69 11.28 -22.80
CA ARG A 60 -14.62 9.87 -23.21
C ARG A 60 -13.28 9.18 -22.87
N ASP A 61 -12.20 9.96 -22.77
CA ASP A 61 -10.84 9.50 -22.47
C ASP A 61 -10.10 10.49 -21.52
N THR A 62 -10.75 10.95 -20.45
CA THR A 62 -10.13 11.94 -19.52
C THR A 62 -10.20 11.51 -18.07
N VAL A 63 -9.06 11.51 -17.39
CA VAL A 63 -8.95 11.35 -15.93
C VAL A 63 -8.41 12.62 -15.30
N GLN A 64 -9.02 13.05 -14.19
CA GLN A 64 -8.48 14.14 -13.38
C GLN A 64 -7.78 13.58 -12.15
N ILE A 65 -6.49 13.89 -12.02
CA ILE A 65 -5.67 13.52 -10.87
C ILE A 65 -5.63 14.71 -9.91
N ARG A 66 -6.07 14.51 -8.67
CA ARG A 66 -5.94 15.51 -7.59
C ARG A 66 -5.02 14.97 -6.49
N PRO A 67 -3.76 15.41 -6.46
CA PRO A 67 -2.84 15.11 -5.36
C PRO A 67 -3.37 15.66 -4.03
N SER A 68 -2.94 15.03 -2.94
CA SER A 68 -3.22 15.49 -1.57
C SER A 68 -2.49 16.79 -1.22
N THR A 69 -1.37 17.09 -1.87
CA THR A 69 -0.62 18.35 -1.73
C THR A 69 -0.38 18.97 -3.10
N ALA A 70 -0.44 20.31 -3.20
CA ALA A 70 -0.16 21.01 -4.44
C ALA A 70 1.29 20.74 -4.86
N ALA A 71 1.47 20.04 -5.97
CA ALA A 71 2.77 19.67 -6.51
C ALA A 71 2.68 19.52 -8.02
N GLU A 72 3.79 19.77 -8.71
CA GLU A 72 3.92 19.46 -10.13
C GLU A 72 4.00 17.93 -10.30
N ILE A 73 3.11 17.37 -11.12
CA ILE A 73 3.07 15.94 -11.40
C ILE A 73 3.63 15.70 -12.80
N SER A 74 4.72 14.93 -12.91
CA SER A 74 5.13 14.34 -14.19
C SER A 74 4.38 13.04 -14.41
N LEU A 75 3.63 12.97 -15.51
CA LEU A 75 2.91 11.77 -15.91
C LEU A 75 3.86 10.70 -16.45
N GLU A 76 4.94 11.11 -17.11
CA GLU A 76 5.99 10.22 -17.64
C GLU A 76 6.66 9.45 -16.52
N ARG A 77 6.95 10.14 -15.40
CA ARG A 77 7.53 9.51 -14.20
C ARG A 77 6.55 8.55 -13.53
N LEU A 78 5.25 8.88 -13.49
CA LEU A 78 4.23 8.00 -12.93
C LEU A 78 4.01 6.75 -13.77
N ALA A 79 4.12 6.86 -15.11
CA ALA A 79 3.96 5.73 -16.01
C ALA A 79 5.12 4.71 -15.94
N GLY A 80 6.28 5.10 -15.41
CA GLY A 80 7.46 4.25 -15.27
C GLY A 80 7.61 3.52 -13.93
N GLN A 81 6.64 3.64 -13.01
CA GLN A 81 6.57 2.91 -11.73
C GLN A 81 5.77 1.62 -11.88
#